data_AF-A0A550JJ64-F1
#
_entry.id   AF-A0A550JJ64-F1
#
_cell.length_a   1.000
_cell.length_b   1.000
_cell.length_c   1.000
_cell.angle_alpha   90.00
_cell.angle_beta   90.00
_cell.angle_gamma   90.00
#
_symmetry.space_group_name_H-M   'P 1'
#
loop_
_entity.id
_entity.type
_entity.pdbx_description
1 polymer ?
#
loop_
_entity_poly.entity_id
_entity_poly.type
_entity_poly.pdbx_seq_one_letter_code
_entity_poly.pdbx_strand_id
1 'polypeptide(L)'
;MARLVDNPELAFRLARAIVSDIALYNQDKVREGIMKDNIFELLGEEIEEGREHFRSRIVPDLENPDHLFDRAIVDVMIKQAGKIESPIW
;
A
#
# COMPACT_ATOMS: atom_id res chain seq x y z
N MET A 1 -20.41 -8.84 14.27
CA MET A 1 -20.01 -8.34 12.95
C MET A 1 -18.94 -7.28 13.17
N ALA A 2 -17.76 -7.40 12.57
CA ALA A 2 -16.79 -6.31 12.57
C ALA A 2 -17.44 -5.12 11.85
N ARG A 3 -17.34 -3.92 12.43
CA ARG A 3 -17.85 -2.70 11.80
C ARG A 3 -16.96 -2.38 10.60
N LEU A 4 -17.54 -2.37 9.40
CA LEU A 4 -16.86 -1.94 8.18
C LEU A 4 -16.59 -0.44 8.25
N VAL A 5 -15.51 0.00 7.60
CA VAL A 5 -15.11 1.41 7.54
C VAL A 5 -15.87 2.10 6.41
N ASP A 6 -16.64 3.13 6.76
CA ASP A 6 -17.45 3.94 5.82
C ASP A 6 -16.85 5.34 5.55
N ASN A 7 -15.89 5.78 6.36
CA ASN A 7 -15.27 7.10 6.21
C ASN A 7 -13.97 7.02 5.37
N PRO A 8 -13.83 7.81 4.28
CA PRO A 8 -12.63 7.85 3.45
C PRO A 8 -11.33 8.14 4.20
N GLU A 9 -11.33 9.01 5.21
CA GLU A 9 -10.15 9.31 6.01
C GLU A 9 -9.71 8.12 6.86
N LEU A 10 -10.67 7.39 7.45
CA LEU A 10 -10.38 6.17 8.20
C LEU A 10 -9.93 5.04 7.28
N ALA A 11 -10.54 4.91 6.11
CA ALA A 11 -10.15 3.96 5.09
C ALA A 11 -8.71 4.23 4.61
N PHE A 12 -8.36 5.50 4.38
CA PHE A 12 -6.99 5.85 4.01
C PHE A 12 -5.97 5.53 5.10
N ARG A 13 -6.30 5.76 6.37
CA ARG A 13 -5.44 5.35 7.51
C ARG A 13 -5.27 3.84 7.57
N LEU A 14 -6.33 3.09 7.33
CA LEU A 14 -6.30 1.63 7.27
C LEU A 14 -5.41 1.14 6.11
N ALA A 15 -5.57 1.71 4.91
CA ALA A 15 -4.73 1.40 3.77
C ALA A 15 -3.24 1.66 4.08
N ARG A 16 -2.91 2.81 4.67
CA ARG A 16 -1.53 3.12 5.10
C ARG A 16 -0.99 2.14 6.14
N ALA A 17 -1.81 1.67 7.07
CA ALA A 17 -1.38 0.66 8.05
C ALA A 17 -1.04 -0.66 7.35
N ILE A 18 -1.93 -1.15 6.47
CA ILE A 18 -1.71 -2.40 5.72
C ILE A 18 -0.44 -2.31 4.86
N VAL A 19 -0.29 -1.23 4.09
CA VAL A 19 0.90 -1.01 3.25
C VAL A 19 2.17 -0.89 4.10
N SER A 20 2.08 -0.28 5.29
CA SER A 20 3.20 -0.19 6.23
C SER A 20 3.62 -1.56 6.76
N ASP A 21 2.66 -2.43 7.07
CA ASP A 21 2.95 -3.82 7.43
C ASP A 21 3.65 -4.55 6.27
N ILE A 22 3.14 -4.46 5.05
CA ILE A 22 3.77 -5.09 3.87
C ILE A 22 5.21 -4.60 3.72
N ALA A 23 5.45 -3.29 3.79
CA ALA A 23 6.78 -2.71 3.66
C ALA A 23 7.72 -3.14 4.80
N LEU A 24 7.20 -3.25 6.04
CA LEU A 24 7.96 -3.66 7.21
C LEU A 24 8.39 -5.13 7.13
N TYR A 25 7.54 -6.01 6.62
CA TYR A 25 7.86 -7.43 6.47
C TYR A 25 8.71 -7.73 5.24
N ASN A 26 8.74 -6.83 4.25
CA ASN A 26 9.45 -7.04 2.99
C ASN A 26 10.51 -5.96 2.70
N GLN A 27 11.20 -5.49 3.73
CA GLN A 27 12.17 -4.38 3.61
C GLN A 27 13.24 -4.60 2.53
N ASP A 28 13.73 -5.84 2.37
CA ASP A 28 14.72 -6.17 1.35
C ASP A 28 14.15 -6.07 -0.07
N LYS A 29 12.91 -6.56 -0.28
CA LYS A 29 12.20 -6.45 -1.55
C LYS A 29 11.87 -4.99 -1.88
N VAL A 30 11.46 -4.20 -0.89
CA VAL A 30 11.21 -2.76 -1.09
C VAL A 30 12.50 -2.07 -1.53
N ARG A 31 13.62 -2.33 -0.86
CA ARG A 31 14.91 -1.74 -1.22
C ARG A 31 15.32 -2.13 -2.64
N GLU A 32 15.27 -3.43 -2.95
CA GLU A 32 15.60 -3.93 -4.29
C GLU A 32 14.67 -3.34 -5.35
N GLY A 33 13.36 -3.32 -5.06
CA GLY A 33 12.31 -2.80 -5.93
C GLY A 33 12.49 -1.34 -6.29
N ILE A 34 12.88 -0.52 -5.31
CA ILE A 34 13.22 0.88 -5.56
C ILE A 34 14.51 0.96 -6.37
N MET A 35 15.58 0.24 -6.00
CA MET A 35 16.87 0.32 -6.72
C MET A 35 16.78 -0.12 -8.19
N LYS A 36 15.95 -1.13 -8.49
CA LYS A 36 15.83 -1.74 -9.82
C LYS A 36 14.61 -1.27 -10.61
N ASP A 37 13.78 -0.40 -10.04
CA ASP A 37 12.50 0.05 -10.62
C ASP A 37 11.56 -1.11 -10.98
N ASN A 38 11.42 -2.07 -10.06
CA ASN A 38 10.54 -3.24 -10.24
C ASN A 38 9.75 -3.58 -8.97
N ILE A 39 9.46 -2.57 -8.13
CA ILE A 39 8.80 -2.75 -6.83
C ILE A 39 7.43 -3.44 -6.95
N PHE A 40 6.64 -3.10 -7.97
CA PHE A 40 5.32 -3.70 -8.19
C PHE A 40 5.38 -5.15 -8.66
N GLU A 41 6.48 -5.54 -9.31
CA GLU A 41 6.71 -6.93 -9.69
C GLU A 41 7.15 -7.76 -8.46
N LEU A 42 8.07 -7.23 -7.64
CA LEU A 42 8.60 -7.94 -6.47
C LEU A 42 7.60 -8.10 -5.32
N LEU A 43 6.71 -7.12 -5.15
CA LEU A 43 5.70 -7.07 -4.09
C LEU A 43 4.28 -7.31 -4.61
N GLY A 44 4.14 -7.80 -5.85
CA GLY A 44 2.84 -7.93 -6.51
C GLY A 44 1.84 -8.78 -5.73
N GLU A 45 2.26 -9.95 -5.24
CA GLU A 45 1.41 -10.82 -4.41
C GLU A 45 1.03 -10.12 -3.10
N GLU A 46 2.00 -9.59 -2.36
CA GLU A 46 1.72 -8.94 -1.07
C GLU A 46 0.82 -7.69 -1.21
N ILE A 47 0.98 -6.94 -2.30
CA ILE A 47 0.14 -5.77 -2.60
C ILE A 47 -1.29 -6.21 -2.91
N GLU A 48 -1.48 -7.28 -3.68
CA GLU A 48 -2.82 -7.77 -4.02
C GLU A 48 -3.52 -8.35 -2.78
N GLU A 49 -2.82 -9.15 -1.98
CA GLU A 49 -3.33 -9.66 -0.70
C GLU A 49 -3.72 -8.50 0.24
N GLY A 50 -2.88 -7.46 0.31
CA GLY A 50 -3.16 -6.24 1.06
C GLY A 50 -4.40 -5.50 0.56
N ARG A 51 -4.59 -5.45 -0.76
CA ARG A 51 -5.75 -4.81 -1.42
C ARG A 51 -7.03 -5.57 -1.13
N GLU A 52 -7.03 -6.90 -1.23
CA GLU A 52 -8.17 -7.74 -0.88
C GLU A 52 -8.53 -7.60 0.61
N HIS A 53 -7.52 -7.60 1.48
CA HIS A 53 -7.71 -7.37 2.91
C HIS A 53 -8.31 -6.00 3.22
N PHE A 54 -7.84 -4.96 2.53
CA PHE A 54 -8.41 -3.63 2.63
C PHE A 54 -9.88 -3.59 2.19
N ARG A 55 -10.20 -4.17 1.02
CA ARG A 55 -11.58 -4.26 0.49
C ARG A 55 -12.52 -4.99 1.44
N SER A 56 -12.04 -6.03 2.13
CA SER A 56 -12.85 -6.78 3.11
C SER A 56 -13.26 -5.97 4.35
N ARG A 57 -12.59 -4.84 4.60
CA ARG A 57 -12.75 -4.02 5.82
C ARG A 57 -13.47 -2.70 5.59
N ILE A 58 -13.79 -2.37 4.33
CA ILE A 58 -14.52 -1.16 3.96
C ILE A 58 -15.95 -1.49 3.52
N VAL A 59 -16.82 -0.48 3.52
CA VAL A 59 -18.14 -0.62 2.91
C VAL A 59 -18.02 -0.66 1.38
N PRO A 60 -18.86 -1.44 0.67
CA PRO A 60 -18.83 -1.53 -0.79
C PRO A 60 -19.12 -0.20 -1.51
N ASP A 61 -19.83 0.71 -0.84
CA ASP A 61 -20.24 2.03 -1.37
C ASP A 61 -19.17 3.12 -1.13
N LEU A 62 -18.03 2.77 -0.54
CA LEU A 62 -16.96 3.73 -0.29
C LEU A 62 -16.44 4.26 -1.64
N GLU A 63 -16.36 5.58 -1.78
CA GLU A 63 -15.86 6.19 -3.01
C GLU A 63 -14.36 5.93 -3.22
N ASN A 64 -14.00 5.47 -4.43
CA ASN A 64 -12.63 5.32 -4.92
C ASN A 64 -11.67 4.56 -3.97
N PRO A 65 -12.02 3.37 -3.48
CA PRO A 65 -11.21 2.65 -2.49
C PRO A 65 -9.85 2.24 -3.04
N ASP A 66 -9.79 1.85 -4.32
CA ASP A 66 -8.55 1.50 -4.99
C ASP A 66 -7.57 2.67 -5.03
N HIS A 67 -8.05 3.88 -5.33
CA HIS A 67 -7.21 5.08 -5.35
C HIS A 67 -6.66 5.43 -3.96
N LEU A 68 -7.43 5.18 -2.89
CA LEU A 68 -6.93 5.34 -1.52
C LEU A 68 -5.79 4.36 -1.21
N PHE A 69 -5.91 3.12 -1.69
CA PHE A 69 -4.89 2.10 -1.50
C PHE A 69 -3.62 2.41 -2.32
N ASP A 70 -3.78 2.77 -3.59
CA ASP A 70 -2.66 3.12 -4.47
C ASP A 70 -1.89 4.34 -3.94
N ARG A 71 -2.61 5.35 -3.44
CA ARG A 71 -1.98 6.50 -2.78
C ARG A 71 -1.22 6.08 -1.52
N ALA A 72 -1.74 5.12 -0.75
CA ALA A 72 -1.05 4.61 0.43
C ALA A 72 0.26 3.91 0.06
N ILE A 73 0.29 3.14 -1.05
CA ILE A 73 1.52 2.55 -1.59
C ILE A 73 2.56 3.63 -1.89
N VAL A 74 2.18 4.68 -2.61
CA VAL A 74 3.10 5.79 -2.93
C VAL A 74 3.60 6.49 -1.67
N ASP A 75 2.71 6.84 -0.74
CA ASP A 75 3.07 7.58 0.48
C ASP A 75 3.97 6.77 1.43
N VAL A 76 3.83 5.45 1.44
CA VAL A 76 4.53 4.58 2.40
C VAL A 76 5.77 3.94 1.79
N MET A 77 5.66 3.33 0.60
CA MET A 77 6.76 2.57 -0.01
C MET A 77 7.68 3.45 -0.86
N ILE A 78 7.15 4.45 -1.57
CA ILE A 78 7.94 5.25 -2.52
C ILE A 78 8.46 6.52 -1.86
N LYS A 79 7.57 7.35 -1.30
CA LYS A 79 7.94 8.66 -0.73
C LYS A 79 8.91 8.54 0.45
N GLN A 80 8.76 7.51 1.29
CA GLN A 80 9.70 7.27 2.40
C GLN A 80 11.07 6.76 1.92
N ALA A 81 11.13 6.16 0.73
CA ALA A 81 12.34 5.64 0.11
C ALA A 81 13.13 6.70 -0.68
N GLY A 82 12.68 7.96 -0.75
CA GLY A 82 13.32 9.04 -1.53
C GLY A 82 14.73 9.46 -1.11
N LYS A 83 15.40 8.70 -0.24
CA LYS A 83 16.83 8.83 0.11
C LYS A 83 17.70 7.72 -0.50
N ILE A 84 17.09 6.69 -1.07
CA ILE A 84 17.81 5.63 -1.82
C ILE A 84 18.26 6.25 -3.16
N GLU A 85 19.17 5.63 -3.93
CA GLU A 85 19.47 5.99 -5.33
C GLU A 85 18.69 5.03 -6.27
N SER A 86 17.99 5.56 -7.29
CA SER A 86 17.03 4.82 -8.13
C SER A 86 16.73 5.59 -9.43
N PRO A 87 16.38 4.88 -10.52
CA PRO A 87 15.89 5.49 -11.76
C PRO A 87 14.49 6.13 -11.68
N ILE A 88 13.71 5.90 -10.61
CA ILE A 88 12.30 6.35 -10.53
C ILE A 88 12.11 7.86 -10.28
N TRP A 89 13.19 8.61 -10.05
CA TRP A 89 13.18 10.07 -9.83
C TRP A 89 14.18 10.82 -10.68
#